data_AF-U6RIM0-F1
#
_entry.id   AF-U6RIM0-F1
#
_cell.length_a   1.000
_cell.length_b   1.000
_cell.length_c   1.000
_cell.angle_alpha   90.00
_cell.angle_beta   90.00
_cell.angle_gamma   90.00
#
_symmetry.space_group_name_H-M   'P 1'
#
loop_
_entity.id
_entity.type
_entity.pdbx_description
1 polymer ?
#
loop_
_entity_poly.entity_id
_entity_poly.type
_entity_poly.pdbx_seq_one_letter_code
_entity_poly.pdbx_strand_id
1 'polypeptide(L)'
;MCSNRKNRSARKWIGEPVKIVSRLNPEQYKRANAIKEKYGFKSVYEINQYLWASFLRVADPEHEENTDPVPDEIEAMFCDYSNAERRFEYVKPKKNLPQYQIDEINGQQKLNFKE
;
A
#
# COMPACT_ATOMS: atom_id res chain seq x y z
N MET A 1 -19.84 -20.20 -7.36
CA MET A 1 -20.18 -20.57 -5.97
C MET A 1 -19.01 -20.14 -5.08
N CYS A 2 -19.17 -19.07 -4.29
CA CYS A 2 -18.21 -18.72 -3.24
C CYS A 2 -18.94 -18.85 -1.90
N SER A 3 -18.75 -20.01 -1.28
CA SER A 3 -19.37 -20.44 -0.04
C SER A 3 -18.68 -19.85 1.20
N ASN A 4 -19.51 -19.59 2.22
CA ASN A 4 -19.18 -19.39 3.64
C ASN A 4 -18.37 -18.14 4.06
N ARG A 5 -19.03 -16.98 4.09
CA ARG A 5 -18.77 -15.96 5.14
C ARG A 5 -19.47 -16.38 6.44
N LYS A 6 -19.14 -17.53 7.03
CA LYS A 6 -19.70 -17.89 8.35
C LYS A 6 -18.76 -17.39 9.45
N ASN A 7 -19.29 -16.48 10.28
CA ASN A 7 -18.83 -16.11 11.62
C ASN A 7 -17.30 -16.10 11.84
N ARG A 8 -16.61 -15.12 11.27
CA ARG A 8 -15.41 -14.62 11.95
C ARG A 8 -15.89 -13.87 13.19
N SER A 9 -15.75 -14.49 14.37
CA SER A 9 -15.89 -13.80 15.66
C SER A 9 -15.18 -12.46 15.55
N ALA A 10 -15.91 -11.36 15.79
CA ALA A 10 -15.34 -10.03 15.74
C ALA A 10 -14.32 -9.90 16.87
N ARG A 11 -13.07 -10.32 16.62
CA ARG A 11 -11.95 -10.11 17.53
C ARG A 11 -11.87 -8.60 17.78
N LYS A 12 -12.04 -8.23 19.04
CA LYS A 12 -11.97 -6.84 19.48
C LYS A 12 -10.50 -6.41 19.39
N TRP A 13 -10.22 -5.37 18.61
CA TRP A 13 -8.88 -4.79 18.50
C TRP A 13 -8.33 -4.48 19.91
N ILE A 14 -7.12 -4.96 20.18
CA ILE A 14 -6.39 -4.64 21.41
C ILE A 14 -5.50 -3.43 21.08
N GLY A 15 -5.83 -2.26 21.64
CA GLY A 15 -5.09 -1.02 21.44
C GLY A 15 -5.68 -0.09 20.36
N GLU A 16 -5.00 1.05 20.16
CA GLU A 16 -5.39 2.05 19.17
C GLU A 16 -4.92 1.64 17.77
N PRO A 17 -5.80 1.61 16.76
CA PRO A 17 -5.43 1.22 15.41
C PRO A 17 -4.50 2.26 14.76
N VAL A 18 -3.36 1.80 14.23
CA VAL A 18 -2.45 2.65 13.44
C VAL A 18 -2.86 2.65 11.98
N LYS A 19 -3.05 3.84 11.40
CA LYS A 19 -3.42 3.99 9.99
C LYS A 19 -2.19 3.89 9.09
N ILE A 20 -2.16 2.86 8.24
CA ILE A 20 -1.19 2.73 7.15
C ILE A 20 -1.80 3.34 5.87
N VAL A 21 -1.11 4.31 5.26
CA VAL A 21 -1.57 4.99 4.03
C VAL A 21 -0.78 4.49 2.82
N SER A 22 -1.45 3.79 1.91
CA SER A 22 -0.88 3.41 0.61
C SER A 22 -1.27 4.43 -0.47
N ARG A 23 -0.28 4.91 -1.24
CA ARG A 23 -0.52 5.82 -2.37
C ARG A 23 -0.68 5.02 -3.65
N LEU A 24 -1.78 5.27 -4.36
CA LEU A 24 -2.07 4.71 -5.68
C LEU A 24 -2.24 5.86 -6.67
N ASN A 25 -1.73 5.68 -7.90
CA ASN A 25 -2.06 6.57 -9.00
C ASN A 25 -3.53 6.33 -9.47
N PRO A 26 -4.11 7.21 -10.30
CA PRO A 26 -5.52 7.08 -10.72
C PRO A 26 -5.85 5.76 -11.43
N GLU A 27 -4.94 5.23 -12.25
CA GLU A 27 -5.15 3.97 -12.97
C GLU A 27 -5.11 2.77 -12.02
N GLN A 28 -4.16 2.75 -11.08
CA GLN A 28 -4.06 1.74 -10.03
C GLN A 28 -5.32 1.76 -9.15
N TYR A 29 -5.81 2.94 -8.80
CA TYR A 29 -7.04 3.07 -8.03
C TYR A 29 -8.26 2.55 -8.81
N LYS A 30 -8.37 2.87 -10.10
CA LYS A 30 -9.43 2.33 -10.97
C LYS A 30 -9.41 0.81 -11.02
N ARG A 31 -8.23 0.21 -11.16
CA ARG A 31 -8.03 -1.25 -11.12
C ARG A 31 -8.42 -1.85 -9.76
N ALA A 32 -7.99 -1.23 -8.66
CA ALA A 32 -8.34 -1.67 -7.31
C ALA A 32 -9.85 -1.60 -7.06
N ASN A 33 -10.52 -0.55 -7.55
CA ASN A 33 -11.96 -0.41 -7.41
C ASN A 33 -12.72 -1.48 -8.21
N ALA A 34 -12.27 -1.84 -9.42
CA ALA A 34 -12.86 -2.95 -10.19
C ALA A 34 -12.71 -4.31 -9.47
N ILE A 35 -11.56 -4.57 -8.86
CA ILE A 35 -11.32 -5.77 -8.03
C ILE A 35 -12.26 -5.77 -6.82
N LYS A 36 -12.37 -4.62 -6.14
CA LYS A 36 -13.26 -4.44 -5.00
C LYS A 36 -14.69 -4.86 -5.33
N GLU A 37 -15.24 -4.35 -6.44
CA GLU A 37 -16.59 -4.71 -6.90
C GLU A 37 -16.69 -6.20 -7.28
N LYS A 38 -15.72 -6.72 -8.05
CA LYS A 38 -15.72 -8.11 -8.54
C LYS A 38 -15.75 -9.15 -7.42
N TYR A 39 -15.01 -8.91 -6.33
CA TYR A 39 -14.84 -9.87 -5.24
C TYR A 39 -15.67 -9.50 -3.99
N GLY A 40 -16.46 -8.42 -4.06
CA GLY A 40 -17.42 -8.04 -3.02
C GLY A 40 -16.76 -7.51 -1.73
N PHE A 41 -15.67 -6.76 -1.88
CA PHE A 41 -15.07 -5.97 -0.80
C PHE A 41 -15.89 -4.69 -0.57
N LYS A 42 -15.99 -4.24 0.69
CA LYS A 42 -16.66 -3.01 1.12
C LYS A 42 -15.92 -1.75 0.66
N SER A 43 -14.59 -1.82 0.60
CA SER A 43 -13.74 -0.67 0.23
C SER A 43 -12.37 -1.12 -0.26
N VAL A 44 -11.66 -0.24 -0.97
CA VAL A 44 -10.23 -0.46 -1.30
C VAL A 44 -9.37 -0.57 -0.04
N TYR A 45 -9.79 0.06 1.06
CA TYR A 45 -9.14 -0.08 2.36
C TYR A 45 -9.28 -1.50 2.94
N GLU A 46 -10.41 -2.18 2.72
CA GLU A 46 -10.59 -3.58 3.15
C GLU A 46 -9.66 -4.53 2.39
N ILE A 47 -9.39 -4.25 1.10
CA ILE A 47 -8.36 -4.97 0.34
C ILE A 47 -6.99 -4.77 0.99
N ASN A 48 -6.64 -3.53 1.37
CA ASN A 48 -5.37 -3.24 2.04
C ASN A 48 -5.24 -3.97 3.38
N GLN A 49 -6.30 -3.98 4.19
CA GLN A 49 -6.34 -4.75 5.44
C GLN A 49 -6.15 -6.26 5.19
N TYR A 50 -6.81 -6.81 4.16
CA TYR A 50 -6.66 -8.22 3.80
C TYR A 50 -5.23 -8.55 3.37
N LEU A 51 -4.57 -7.66 2.62
CA LEU A 51 -3.17 -7.82 2.22
C LEU A 51 -2.24 -7.85 3.44
N TRP A 52 -2.39 -6.90 4.38
CA TRP A 52 -1.59 -6.90 5.61
C TRP A 52 -1.83 -8.14 6.47
N ALA A 53 -3.09 -8.54 6.65
CA ALA A 53 -3.42 -9.76 7.40
C ALA A 53 -2.84 -11.01 6.75
N SER A 54 -2.91 -11.12 5.42
CA SER A 54 -2.34 -12.25 4.69
C SER A 54 -0.82 -12.29 4.78
N PHE A 55 -0.17 -11.13 4.67
CA PHE A 55 1.27 -11.00 4.77
C PHE A 55 1.77 -11.39 6.17
N LEU A 56 1.17 -10.87 7.24
CA LEU A 56 1.58 -11.17 8.61
C LEU A 56 1.41 -12.65 8.96
N ARG A 57 0.33 -13.29 8.51
CA ARG A 57 0.10 -14.73 8.71
C ARG A 57 1.21 -15.62 8.15
N VAL A 58 1.84 -15.20 7.05
CA VAL A 58 2.90 -15.97 6.39
C VAL A 58 4.29 -15.54 6.88
N ALA A 59 4.49 -14.24 7.13
CA ALA A 59 5.77 -13.65 7.52
C ALA A 59 6.09 -13.78 9.01
N ASP A 60 5.06 -13.88 9.84
CA ASP A 60 5.18 -13.99 11.29
C ASP A 60 4.12 -14.94 11.87
N PRO A 61 4.19 -16.24 11.52
CA PRO A 61 3.19 -17.22 11.95
C PRO A 61 3.23 -17.50 13.47
N GLU A 62 4.36 -17.23 14.14
CA GLU A 62 4.51 -17.47 15.59
C GLU A 62 3.60 -16.56 16.43
N HIS A 63 3.31 -15.35 15.94
CA HIS A 63 2.46 -14.37 16.62
C HIS A 63 1.01 -14.37 16.11
N GLU A 64 0.65 -15.29 15.21
CA GLU A 64 -0.69 -15.38 14.66
C GLU A 64 -1.61 -16.25 15.54
N GLU A 65 -2.61 -15.63 16.15
CA GLU A 65 -3.64 -16.34 16.93
C GLU A 65 -4.67 -17.06 16.03
N ASN A 66 -4.73 -16.75 14.73
CA ASN A 66 -5.60 -17.45 13.79
C ASN A 66 -4.93 -18.72 13.22
N THR A 67 -5.45 -19.87 13.63
CA THR A 67 -5.01 -21.20 13.18
C THR A 67 -5.65 -21.66 11.87
N ASP A 68 -6.52 -20.85 11.25
CA ASP A 68 -7.01 -21.14 9.91
C ASP A 68 -5.80 -21.36 8.97
N PRO A 69 -5.85 -22.31 8.03
CA PRO A 69 -4.80 -22.42 7.03
C PRO A 69 -4.80 -21.17 6.12
N VAL A 70 -3.61 -20.68 5.77
CA VAL A 70 -3.45 -19.68 4.71
C VAL A 70 -3.61 -20.43 3.38
N PRO A 71 -4.38 -19.92 2.40
CA PRO A 71 -4.46 -20.58 1.10
C PRO A 71 -3.08 -20.73 0.45
N ASP A 72 -2.78 -21.89 -0.13
CA ASP A 72 -1.48 -22.23 -0.73
C ASP A 72 -0.98 -21.18 -1.74
N GLU A 73 -1.90 -20.55 -2.50
CA GLU A 73 -1.59 -19.47 -3.44
C GLU A 73 -0.95 -18.26 -2.75
N ILE A 74 -1.43 -17.91 -1.56
CA ILE A 74 -0.95 -16.78 -0.76
C ILE A 74 0.38 -17.15 -0.09
N GLU A 75 0.52 -18.38 0.39
CA GLU A 75 1.77 -18.88 0.99
C GLU A 75 2.90 -18.86 -0.05
N ALA A 76 2.65 -19.36 -1.26
CA ALA A 76 3.61 -19.34 -2.37
C ALA A 76 4.01 -17.92 -2.80
N MET A 77 3.12 -16.92 -2.68
CA MET A 77 3.42 -15.52 -3.02
C MET A 77 4.44 -14.87 -2.07
N PHE A 78 4.54 -15.35 -0.83
CA PHE A 78 5.42 -14.79 0.21
C PHE A 78 6.57 -15.72 0.62
N CYS A 79 6.63 -16.94 0.09
CA CYS A 79 7.65 -17.96 0.41
C CYS A 79 9.10 -17.50 0.19
N ASP A 80 9.34 -16.61 -0.77
CA ASP A 80 10.69 -16.15 -1.15
C ASP A 80 10.90 -14.67 -0.80
N TYR A 81 10.78 -14.30 0.48
CA TYR A 81 10.97 -12.93 1.03
C TYR A 81 12.19 -12.14 0.50
N SER A 82 13.10 -12.82 -0.20
CA SER A 82 14.32 -12.36 -0.83
C SER A 82 14.17 -11.26 -1.91
N ASN A 83 12.96 -10.98 -2.43
CA ASN A 83 12.76 -10.01 -3.51
C ASN A 83 12.06 -8.69 -3.10
N ALA A 84 12.12 -8.29 -1.82
CA ALA A 84 11.56 -7.01 -1.37
C ALA A 84 12.08 -5.78 -2.15
N GLU A 85 13.32 -5.85 -2.66
CA GLU A 85 13.94 -4.78 -3.43
C GLU A 85 13.40 -4.61 -4.87
N ARG A 86 12.56 -5.52 -5.39
CA ARG A 86 12.39 -5.66 -6.86
C ARG A 86 11.03 -5.35 -7.47
N ARG A 87 10.04 -4.80 -6.74
CA ARG A 87 8.68 -4.61 -7.30
C ARG A 87 7.98 -3.28 -7.06
N PHE A 88 8.64 -2.28 -6.51
CA PHE A 88 8.06 -0.94 -6.40
C PHE A 88 8.89 0.00 -7.27
N GLU A 89 8.36 0.42 -8.43
CA GLU A 89 8.87 1.60 -9.15
C GLU A 89 8.54 2.85 -8.30
N TYR A 90 9.15 2.95 -7.12
CA TYR A 90 9.15 4.20 -6.38
C TYR A 90 10.11 5.14 -7.07
N VAL A 91 9.59 5.89 -8.04
CA VAL A 91 10.26 7.08 -8.51
C VAL A 91 10.03 8.15 -7.45
N LYS A 92 11.05 8.41 -6.63
CA LYS A 92 11.07 9.57 -5.73
C LYS A 92 10.69 10.81 -6.57
N PRO A 93 9.66 11.59 -6.19
CA PRO A 93 9.31 12.79 -6.93
C PRO A 93 10.56 13.66 -7.06
N LYS A 94 10.89 14.08 -8.29
CA LYS A 94 11.98 15.06 -8.49
C LYS A 94 11.59 16.27 -7.66
N LYS A 95 12.47 16.69 -6.74
CA LYS A 95 12.31 17.97 -6.06
C LYS A 95 12.27 19.03 -7.15
N ASN A 96 11.25 19.88 -7.15
CA ASN A 96 11.26 21.06 -8.02
C ASN A 96 12.54 21.85 -7.72
N LEU A 97 13.21 22.33 -8.77
CA LEU A 97 14.30 23.26 -8.60
C LEU A 97 13.76 24.46 -7.81
N PRO A 98 14.50 24.96 -6.80
CA PRO A 98 14.13 26.19 -6.15
C PRO A 98 14.03 27.33 -7.19
N GLN A 99 13.07 28.24 -6.99
CA GLN A 99 12.70 29.27 -7.97
C GLN A 99 13.90 30.04 -8.52
N TYR A 100 14.88 30.40 -7.68
CA TYR A 100 16.07 31.13 -8.12
C TYR A 100 16.91 30.40 -9.18
N GLN A 101 16.93 29.07 -9.18
CA GLN A 101 17.63 28.28 -10.21
C GLN A 101 16.83 28.24 -11.51
N ILE A 102 15.49 28.23 -11.41
CA ILE A 102 14.59 28.33 -12.56
C ILE A 102 14.76 29.71 -13.21
N ASP A 103 14.85 30.77 -12.41
CA ASP A 103 15.01 32.15 -12.86
C ASP A 103 16.36 32.35 -13.57
N GLU A 104 17.46 31.78 -13.03
CA GLU A 104 18.78 31.76 -13.68
C GLU A 104 18.77 31.02 -15.03
N ILE A 105 18.15 29.83 -15.10
CA ILE A 105 18.03 29.04 -16.34
C ILE A 105 17.21 29.80 -17.39
N ASN A 106 16.16 30.52 -16.96
CA ASN A 106 15.32 31.34 -17.82
C ASN A 106 15.95 32.70 -18.17
N GLY A 107 17.21 32.94 -17.77
CA GLY A 107 17.94 34.18 -18.07
C GLY A 107 17.39 35.41 -17.37
N GLN A 108 16.60 35.24 -16.31
CA GLN A 108 16.08 36.36 -15.54
C GLN A 108 17.19 36.95 -14.67
N GLN A 109 17.44 38.25 -14.84
CA GLN A 109 18.43 38.96 -14.04
C GLN A 109 17.91 39.15 -12.61
N LYS A 110 18.73 38.79 -11.62
CA LYS A 110 18.43 39.10 -10.21
C LYS A 110 18.37 40.61 -10.06
N LEU A 111 17.24 41.12 -9.57
CA LEU A 111 17.10 42.53 -9.20
C LEU A 111 18.04 42.81 -8.01
N ASN A 112 19.23 43.32 -8.30
CA ASN A 112 20.15 43.82 -7.30
C ASN A 112 19.66 45.19 -6.86
N PHE A 113 18.92 45.24 -5.75
CA PHE A 113 18.70 46.48 -5.02
C PHE A 113 20.01 46.81 -4.30
N LYS A 114 20.92 47.51 -5.00
CA LYS A 114 22.00 48.23 -4.32
C LYS A 114 21.39 49.52 -3.77
N GLU A 115 21.55 49.72 -2.47
CA GLU A 115 21.25 50.96 -1.75
C GLU A 115 22.04 52.15 -2.30
#